data_AF-A0A946N8D4-F1
#
_entry.id   AF-A0A946N8D4-F1
#
_cell.length_a   1.000
_cell.length_b   1.000
_cell.length_c   1.000
_cell.angle_alpha   90.00
_cell.angle_beta   90.00
_cell.angle_gamma   90.00
#
_symmetry.space_group_name_H-M   'P 1'
#
loop_
_entity.id
_entity.type
_entity.pdbx_description
1 polymer ?
#
loop_
_entity_poly.entity_id
_entity_poly.type
_entity_poly.pdbx_seq_one_letter_code
_entity_poly.pdbx_strand_id
1 'polypeptide(L)'
;MDDEPFHPVKAYRDEEFLSGRSARPLRILAEYMEPEERFREAHVRDTIVIFGSARIKSAEVAQNALKTAIAEGGDVTRAEKAVKMSRFYEESRELSSRLTKWSKSLDRVDKRFVICTGGGPGIM
;
A
#
# COMPACT_ATOMS: atom_id res chain seq x y z
N MET A 1 19.78 49.16 -24.03
CA MET A 1 19.12 47.87 -24.31
C MET A 1 20.02 46.84 -23.68
N ASP A 2 19.60 46.29 -22.56
CA ASP A 2 20.39 45.28 -21.85
C ASP A 2 20.29 43.98 -22.64
N ASP A 3 21.30 43.71 -23.47
CA ASP A 3 21.52 42.44 -24.17
C ASP A 3 22.04 41.39 -23.19
N GLU A 4 21.26 41.07 -22.14
CA GLU A 4 21.53 39.84 -21.39
C GLU A 4 21.07 38.63 -22.22
N PRO A 5 21.95 37.64 -22.45
CA PRO A 5 21.59 36.46 -23.22
C PRO A 5 20.48 35.69 -22.50
N PHE A 6 19.40 35.42 -23.22
CA PHE A 6 18.30 34.61 -22.72
C PHE A 6 18.79 33.20 -22.35
N HIS A 7 18.70 32.86 -21.07
CA HIS A 7 18.99 31.53 -20.57
C HIS A 7 17.67 30.77 -20.34
N PRO A 8 17.33 29.77 -21.18
CA PRO A 8 16.12 29.00 -20.98
C PRO A 8 16.19 28.23 -19.66
N VAL A 9 15.06 28.11 -18.98
CA VAL A 9 14.92 27.25 -17.80
C VAL A 9 15.20 25.81 -18.22
N LYS A 10 15.99 25.10 -17.43
CA LYS A 10 16.24 23.67 -17.66
C LYS A 10 14.92 22.92 -17.54
N ALA A 11 14.58 22.09 -18.51
CA ALA A 11 13.27 21.40 -18.55
C ALA A 11 12.92 20.61 -17.28
N TYR A 12 13.91 20.05 -16.57
CA TYR A 12 13.68 19.34 -15.30
C TYR A 12 13.43 20.26 -14.08
N ARG A 13 13.54 21.58 -14.26
CA ARG A 13 13.18 22.61 -13.28
C ARG A 13 11.95 23.43 -13.72
N ASP A 14 11.39 23.11 -14.89
CA ASP A 14 10.20 23.78 -15.43
C ASP A 14 8.94 23.02 -14.99
N GLU A 15 8.22 23.55 -14.00
CA GLU A 15 7.02 22.92 -13.45
C GLU A 15 5.84 22.91 -14.43
N GLU A 16 5.74 23.91 -15.31
CA GLU A 16 4.69 23.98 -16.33
C GLU A 16 4.88 22.86 -17.35
N PHE A 17 6.13 22.66 -17.81
CA PHE A 17 6.47 21.52 -18.65
C PHE A 17 6.23 20.17 -17.94
N LEU A 18 6.73 19.99 -16.71
CA LEU A 18 6.66 18.72 -15.98
C LEU A 18 5.23 18.28 -15.64
N SER A 19 4.35 19.23 -15.33
CA SER A 19 2.92 18.98 -15.09
C SER A 19 2.14 18.74 -16.39
N GLY A 20 2.65 19.24 -17.52
CA GLY A 20 2.07 19.11 -18.85
C GLY A 20 1.99 17.69 -19.40
N ARG A 21 1.29 17.57 -20.54
CA ARG A 21 1.12 16.29 -21.27
C ARG A 21 2.45 15.77 -21.83
N SER A 22 3.30 16.66 -22.33
CA SER A 22 4.57 16.32 -22.96
C SER A 22 5.55 15.63 -22.01
N ALA A 23 5.51 15.97 -20.72
CA ALA A 23 6.34 15.35 -19.69
C ALA A 23 5.73 14.08 -19.06
N ARG A 24 4.55 13.60 -19.52
CA ARG A 24 3.95 12.36 -18.99
C ARG A 24 4.90 11.16 -19.05
N PRO A 25 5.67 10.90 -20.13
CA PRO A 25 6.63 9.80 -20.15
C PRO A 25 7.71 9.92 -19.07
N LEU A 26 8.17 11.14 -18.78
CA LEU A 26 9.14 11.40 -17.71
C LEU A 26 8.56 11.08 -16.34
N ARG A 27 7.30 11.51 -16.07
CA ARG A 27 6.62 11.18 -14.81
C ARG A 27 6.40 9.69 -14.63
N ILE A 28 5.99 8.98 -15.69
CA ILE A 28 5.87 7.52 -15.64
C ILE A 28 7.23 6.90 -15.30
N LEU A 29 8.30 7.29 -16.01
CA LEU A 29 9.64 6.76 -15.74
C LEU A 29 10.10 7.06 -14.30
N ALA A 30 9.82 8.27 -13.78
CA ALA A 30 10.12 8.64 -12.40
C ALA A 30 9.37 7.75 -11.39
N GLU A 31 8.09 7.45 -11.62
CA GLU A 31 7.28 6.53 -10.79
C GLU A 31 7.74 5.06 -10.87
N TYR A 32 8.61 4.70 -11.83
CA TYR A 32 9.29 3.41 -11.84
C TYR A 32 10.65 3.47 -11.12
N MET A 33 11.47 4.47 -11.45
CA MET A 33 12.86 4.55 -10.98
C MET A 33 12.96 4.92 -9.50
N GLU A 34 12.15 5.86 -9.02
CA GLU A 34 12.25 6.33 -7.63
C GLU A 34 11.84 5.26 -6.62
N PRO A 35 10.73 4.49 -6.81
CA PRO A 35 10.41 3.39 -5.90
C PRO A 35 11.47 2.27 -5.90
N GLU A 36 12.06 1.97 -7.06
CA GLU A 36 13.16 1.00 -7.17
C GLU A 36 14.38 1.45 -6.35
N GLU A 37 14.76 2.73 -6.45
CA GLU A 37 15.83 3.32 -5.63
C GLU A 37 15.53 3.19 -4.14
N ARG A 38 14.31 3.56 -3.74
CA ARG A 38 13.88 3.51 -2.34
C ARG A 38 13.91 2.08 -1.77
N PHE A 39 13.49 1.08 -2.55
CA PHE A 39 13.59 -0.32 -2.14
C PHE A 39 15.04 -0.78 -2.01
N ARG A 40 15.93 -0.33 -2.89
CA ARG A 40 17.36 -0.63 -2.83
C ARG A 40 18.01 -0.05 -1.57
N GLU A 41 17.75 1.22 -1.26
CA GLU A 41 18.24 1.89 -0.05
C GLU A 41 17.70 1.24 1.24
N ALA A 42 16.43 0.82 1.23
CA ALA A 42 15.80 0.11 2.34
C ALA A 42 16.19 -1.38 2.45
N HIS A 43 17.05 -1.87 1.55
CA HIS A 43 17.43 -3.29 1.44
C HIS A 43 16.24 -4.25 1.28
N VAL A 44 15.16 -3.78 0.63
CA VAL A 44 13.99 -4.60 0.27
C VAL A 44 14.30 -5.33 -1.04
N ARG A 45 14.55 -6.64 -0.96
CA ARG A 45 14.90 -7.48 -2.13
C ARG A 45 13.91 -8.61 -2.36
N ASP A 46 13.53 -9.30 -1.30
CA ASP A 46 12.64 -10.44 -1.35
C ASP A 46 11.27 -10.03 -0.75
N THR A 47 10.20 -10.13 -1.53
CA THR A 47 8.86 -9.73 -1.08
C THR A 47 7.87 -10.88 -1.19
N ILE A 48 6.99 -11.01 -0.20
CA ILE A 48 5.79 -11.83 -0.30
C ILE A 48 4.62 -10.89 -0.51
N VAL A 49 3.99 -10.98 -1.68
CA VAL A 49 2.85 -10.14 -2.03
C VAL A 49 1.56 -10.78 -1.53
N ILE A 50 0.81 -10.06 -0.68
CA ILE A 50 -0.50 -10.49 -0.18
C ILE A 50 -1.59 -9.66 -0.87
N PHE A 51 -2.57 -10.36 -1.45
CA PHE A 51 -3.77 -9.77 -2.03
C PHE A 51 -5.00 -10.17 -1.23
N GLY A 52 -5.97 -9.25 -1.14
CA GLY A 52 -7.27 -9.57 -0.58
C GLY A 52 -8.25 -8.41 -0.64
N SER A 53 -9.45 -8.66 -0.10
CA SER A 53 -10.55 -7.70 -0.17
C SER A 53 -10.32 -6.48 0.72
N ALA A 54 -10.46 -5.29 0.14
CA ALA A 54 -10.45 -4.02 0.86
C ALA A 54 -11.67 -3.81 1.79
N ARG A 55 -12.70 -4.65 1.65
CA ARG A 55 -13.99 -4.47 2.32
C ARG A 55 -14.12 -5.26 3.62
N ILE A 56 -13.24 -6.24 3.86
CA ILE A 56 -13.29 -7.05 5.07
C ILE A 56 -12.84 -6.20 6.26
N LYS A 57 -13.56 -6.29 7.37
CA LYS A 57 -13.28 -5.55 8.59
C LYS A 57 -12.61 -6.46 9.62
N SER A 58 -11.89 -5.87 10.57
CA SER A 58 -11.42 -6.61 11.74
C SER A 58 -12.60 -7.19 12.53
N ALA A 59 -12.33 -8.23 13.31
CA ALA A 59 -13.36 -8.87 14.13
C ALA A 59 -14.02 -7.86 15.09
N GLU A 60 -13.22 -7.01 15.71
CA GLU A 60 -13.70 -5.94 16.60
C GLU A 60 -14.67 -4.97 15.88
N VAL A 61 -14.25 -4.44 14.73
CA VAL A 61 -15.07 -3.48 13.97
C VAL A 61 -16.36 -4.14 13.47
N ALA A 62 -16.28 -5.38 12.99
CA ALA A 62 -17.44 -6.12 12.52
C ALA A 62 -18.43 -6.43 13.65
N GLN A 63 -17.94 -6.83 14.82
CA GLN A 63 -18.78 -7.09 16.00
C GLN A 63 -19.47 -5.83 16.51
N ASN A 64 -18.74 -4.71 16.57
CA ASN A 64 -19.34 -3.44 16.98
C ASN A 64 -20.43 -3.00 16.00
N ALA A 65 -20.19 -3.14 14.68
CA ALA A 65 -21.19 -2.85 13.66
C ALA A 65 -22.45 -3.74 13.80
N LEU A 66 -22.29 -5.01 14.17
CA LEU A 66 -23.42 -5.91 14.44
C LEU A 66 -24.23 -5.47 15.67
N LYS A 67 -23.55 -5.11 16.76
CA LYS A 67 -24.23 -4.60 17.98
C LYS A 67 -25.05 -3.35 17.67
N THR A 68 -24.48 -2.40 16.93
CA THR A 68 -25.18 -1.19 16.49
C THR A 68 -26.38 -1.52 15.61
N ALA A 69 -26.21 -2.42 14.62
CA ALA A 69 -27.30 -2.82 13.74
C ALA A 69 -28.49 -3.45 14.52
N ILE A 70 -28.21 -4.24 15.55
CA ILE A 70 -29.26 -4.82 16.40
C ILE A 70 -29.96 -3.74 17.25
N ALA A 71 -29.19 -2.82 17.84
CA ALA A 71 -29.73 -1.80 18.75
C ALA A 71 -30.54 -0.71 18.01
N GLU A 72 -30.10 -0.32 16.82
CA GLU A 72 -30.67 0.81 16.07
C GLU A 72 -31.59 0.37 14.92
N GLY A 73 -31.83 -0.93 14.76
CA GLY A 73 -32.71 -1.47 13.71
C GLY A 73 -32.09 -1.41 12.30
N GLY A 74 -30.77 -1.60 12.19
CA GLY A 74 -30.03 -1.67 10.92
C GLY A 74 -30.11 -3.04 10.23
N ASP A 75 -29.32 -3.20 9.16
CA ASP A 75 -29.21 -4.45 8.40
C ASP A 75 -28.36 -5.50 9.16
N VAL A 76 -29.02 -6.23 10.06
CA VAL A 76 -28.42 -7.27 10.90
C VAL A 76 -27.82 -8.39 10.05
N THR A 77 -28.52 -8.84 9.01
CA THR A 77 -28.05 -9.93 8.11
C THR A 77 -26.71 -9.60 7.48
N ARG A 78 -26.54 -8.37 7.00
CA ARG A 78 -25.27 -7.90 6.44
C ARG A 78 -24.18 -7.80 7.49
N ALA A 79 -24.51 -7.32 8.70
CA ALA A 79 -23.54 -7.20 9.77
C ALA A 79 -23.06 -8.57 10.28
N GLU A 80 -23.95 -9.57 10.39
CA GLU A 80 -23.58 -10.95 10.72
C GLU A 80 -22.65 -11.55 9.67
N LYS A 81 -22.93 -11.32 8.38
CA LYS A 81 -22.03 -11.74 7.30
C LYS A 81 -20.66 -11.06 7.42
N ALA A 82 -20.62 -9.78 7.78
CA ALA A 82 -19.36 -9.07 8.00
C ALA A 82 -18.55 -9.67 9.16
N VAL A 83 -19.22 -10.04 10.26
CA VAL A 83 -18.58 -10.76 11.39
C VAL A 83 -18.05 -12.12 10.94
N LYS A 84 -18.81 -12.89 10.17
CA LYS A 84 -18.33 -14.17 9.64
C LYS A 84 -17.10 -14.00 8.75
N MET A 85 -17.07 -12.94 7.93
CA MET A 85 -15.97 -12.66 7.02
C MET A 85 -14.75 -12.06 7.73
N SER A 86 -14.90 -11.45 8.90
CA SER A 86 -13.79 -10.82 9.63
C SER A 86 -12.70 -11.80 10.02
N ARG A 87 -13.00 -13.10 10.08
CA ARG A 87 -11.98 -14.15 10.29
C ARG A 87 -10.83 -14.05 9.30
N PHE A 88 -11.10 -13.67 8.04
CA PHE A 88 -10.06 -13.58 7.02
C PHE A 88 -9.13 -12.40 7.26
N TYR A 89 -9.60 -11.33 7.92
CA TYR A 89 -8.73 -10.25 8.37
C TYR A 89 -7.77 -10.76 9.45
N GLU A 90 -8.29 -11.46 10.45
CA GLU A 90 -7.45 -12.00 11.54
C GLU A 90 -6.47 -13.08 11.04
N GLU A 91 -6.92 -13.97 10.15
CA GLU A 91 -6.08 -14.99 9.51
C GLU A 91 -4.98 -14.34 8.67
N SER A 92 -5.27 -13.25 7.95
CA SER A 92 -4.26 -12.52 7.17
C SER A 92 -3.21 -11.86 8.06
N ARG A 93 -3.64 -11.30 9.21
CA ARG A 93 -2.71 -10.75 10.21
C ARG A 93 -1.83 -11.83 10.83
N GLU A 94 -2.42 -12.98 11.18
CA GLU A 94 -1.67 -14.09 11.76
C GLU A 94 -0.70 -14.69 10.73
N LEU A 95 -1.13 -14.87 9.48
CA LEU A 95 -0.26 -15.32 8.39
C LEU A 95 0.94 -14.37 8.22
N SER A 96 0.68 -13.07 8.17
CA SER A 96 1.73 -12.05 8.02
C SER A 96 2.70 -12.05 9.20
N SER A 97 2.19 -12.22 10.43
CA SER A 97 2.98 -12.39 11.65
C SER A 97 3.88 -13.63 11.59
N ARG A 98 3.34 -14.77 11.20
CA ARG A 98 4.08 -16.03 11.06
C ARG A 98 5.15 -15.96 9.99
N LEU A 99 4.82 -15.42 8.82
CA LEU A 99 5.78 -15.20 7.72
C LEU A 99 6.90 -14.26 8.15
N THR A 100 6.58 -13.18 8.88
CA THR A 100 7.59 -12.25 9.39
C THR A 100 8.51 -12.92 10.41
N LYS A 101 7.96 -13.71 11.35
CA LYS A 101 8.76 -14.45 12.34
C LYS A 101 9.68 -15.46 11.67
N TRP A 102 9.16 -16.21 10.71
CA TRP A 102 9.94 -17.16 9.91
C TRP A 102 11.03 -16.47 9.09
N SER A 103 10.71 -15.37 8.40
CA SER A 103 11.68 -14.59 7.62
C SER A 103 12.83 -14.08 8.49
N LYS A 104 12.53 -13.62 9.72
CA LYS A 104 13.53 -13.19 10.70
C LYS A 104 14.40 -14.32 11.25
N SER A 105 13.94 -15.58 11.21
CA SER A 105 14.72 -16.73 11.68
C SER A 105 15.67 -17.30 10.62
N LEU A 106 15.70 -16.75 9.42
CA LEU A 106 16.63 -17.18 8.37
C LEU A 106 18.05 -16.66 8.67
N ASP A 107 19.06 -17.53 8.55
CA ASP A 107 20.47 -17.24 8.85
C ASP A 107 21.13 -16.22 7.88
N ARG A 108 20.40 -15.77 6.86
CA ARG A 108 20.90 -14.82 5.85
C ARG A 108 20.35 -13.43 6.13
N VAL A 109 21.23 -12.56 6.64
CA VAL A 109 20.92 -11.17 6.99
C VAL A 109 20.37 -10.38 5.79
N ASP A 110 20.82 -10.73 4.59
CA ASP A 110 20.50 -10.03 3.35
C ASP A 110 19.20 -10.52 2.68
N LYS A 111 18.68 -11.71 3.01
CA LYS A 111 17.54 -12.35 2.33
C LYS A 111 16.29 -12.45 3.18
N ARG A 112 15.88 -11.33 3.77
CA ARG A 112 14.65 -11.27 4.56
C ARG A 112 13.47 -10.94 3.66
N PHE A 113 12.50 -11.85 3.64
CA PHE A 113 11.20 -11.59 3.02
C PHE A 113 10.45 -10.51 3.80
N VAL A 114 9.96 -9.50 3.10
CA VAL A 114 9.04 -8.49 3.63
C VAL A 114 7.65 -8.66 3.02
N ILE A 115 6.61 -8.30 3.77
CA ILE A 115 5.24 -8.31 3.27
C ILE A 115 5.02 -7.07 2.40
N CYS A 116 4.48 -7.28 1.20
CA CYS A 116 4.06 -6.22 0.28
C CYS A 116 2.56 -6.35 0.01
N THR A 117 1.83 -5.23 0.08
CA THR A 117 0.38 -5.18 -0.21
C THR A 117 0.08 -3.96 -1.08
N GLY A 118 -1.17 -3.83 -1.54
CA GLY A 118 -1.62 -2.64 -2.27
C GLY A 118 -1.80 -1.39 -1.41
N GLY A 119 -1.53 -1.45 -0.09
CA GLY A 119 -1.65 -0.32 0.85
C GLY A 119 -3.08 0.14 1.14
N GLY A 120 -4.08 -0.63 0.72
CA GLY A 120 -5.50 -0.36 1.02
C GLY A 120 -5.95 -0.90 2.38
N PRO A 121 -7.23 -0.70 2.75
CA PRO A 121 -7.78 -1.29 3.98
C PRO A 121 -8.03 -2.80 3.83
N GLY A 122 -8.54 -3.43 4.89
CA GLY A 122 -9.01 -4.81 4.86
C GLY A 122 -7.88 -5.82 4.97
N ILE A 123 -7.79 -6.76 4.04
CA ILE A 123 -6.72 -7.79 4.07
C ILE A 123 -5.34 -7.22 3.73
N MET A 124 -5.29 -6.08 3.01
CA MET A 124 -4.05 -5.38 2.66
C MET A 124 -3.48 -4.60 3.85
#